data_AF-A0AAU0LMH8-F1
#
_entry.id   AF-A0AAU0LMH8-F1
#
_cell.length_a   1.000
_cell.length_b   1.000
_cell.length_c   1.000
_cell.angle_alpha   90.00
_cell.angle_beta   90.00
_cell.angle_gamma   90.00
#
_symmetry.space_group_name_H-M   'P 1'
#
loop_
_entity.id
_entity.type
_entity.pdbx_description
1 polymer ?
#
loop_
_entity_poly.entity_id
_entity_poly.type
_entity_poly.pdbx_seq_one_letter_code
_entity_poly.pdbx_strand_id
1 'polypeptide(L)'
;MKFYNNPKLDRDCLYNILQDCYDILPRLMNLIAPEGWENGYTHQELMVHRQELYDSFLDDIEPEDYLSFDDYFSFSFPPEHNSQLELFYLLAVILTEITCASTIYRPGEPEAYYFDPQDMREMMLKTAAQRRQLDGNCHRDCYNLLPPCPEPLLEEMDLHHCIEALFTILRSYGFKLDYWDVELLEIAELQDAHNEVFYSILDPEEKEKKQIELKQEIIAIMDGYTTAVEDPFDMPAIVRLFNQRKVCPIVLAYLHSYDEFPKGYPYRLEDYCE
;
A
#
# COMPACT_ATOMS: atom_id res chain seq x y z
N MET A 1 5.96 0.99 16.87
CA MET A 1 7.26 0.43 16.40
C MET A 1 8.00 1.50 15.58
N LYS A 2 9.31 1.74 15.77
CA LYS A 2 10.01 2.88 15.11
C LYS A 2 10.62 2.48 13.75
N PHE A 3 9.83 2.54 12.69
CA PHE A 3 10.28 2.44 11.29
C PHE A 3 11.19 3.61 10.85
N TYR A 4 11.20 4.69 11.64
CA TYR A 4 11.86 5.97 11.34
C TYR A 4 13.38 5.94 11.14
N ASN A 5 14.03 4.79 11.36
CA ASN A 5 15.49 4.65 11.23
C ASN A 5 15.91 3.67 10.12
N ASN A 6 14.96 3.08 9.40
CA ASN A 6 15.30 2.18 8.30
C ASN A 6 15.99 2.99 7.19
N PRO A 7 17.13 2.56 6.65
CA PRO A 7 17.69 3.19 5.46
C PRO A 7 16.70 3.13 4.29
N LYS A 8 16.66 4.20 3.50
CA LYS A 8 16.00 4.14 2.20
C LYS A 8 16.70 3.15 1.29
N LEU A 9 15.93 2.50 0.41
CA LEU A 9 16.52 1.62 -0.60
C LEU A 9 17.46 2.40 -1.52
N ASP A 10 18.57 1.76 -1.90
CA ASP A 10 19.51 2.31 -2.88
C ASP A 10 18.80 2.64 -4.20
N ARG A 11 19.13 3.81 -4.77
CA ARG A 11 18.43 4.35 -5.96
C ARG A 11 18.66 3.50 -7.21
N ASP A 12 19.84 2.89 -7.36
CA ASP A 12 20.12 2.03 -8.50
C ASP A 12 19.36 0.70 -8.36
N CYS A 13 19.30 0.14 -7.15
CA CYS A 13 18.46 -1.02 -6.86
C CYS A 13 16.98 -0.73 -7.14
N LEU A 14 16.47 0.40 -6.63
CA LEU A 14 15.09 0.83 -6.86
C LEU A 14 14.79 1.01 -8.36
N TYR A 15 15.71 1.66 -9.08
CA TYR A 15 15.58 1.86 -10.51
C TYR A 15 15.44 0.53 -11.27
N ASN A 16 16.25 -0.48 -10.91
CA ASN A 16 16.20 -1.79 -11.55
C ASN A 16 14.88 -2.53 -11.22
N ILE A 17 14.40 -2.46 -9.97
CA ILE A 17 13.08 -3.00 -9.59
C ILE A 17 11.97 -2.36 -10.44
N LEU A 18 11.99 -1.04 -10.61
CA LEU A 18 11.00 -0.33 -11.42
C LEU A 18 11.11 -0.66 -12.92
N GLN A 19 12.30 -0.97 -13.44
CA GLN A 19 12.44 -1.50 -14.81
C GLN A 19 11.74 -2.85 -14.95
N ASP A 20 11.97 -3.77 -14.01
CA ASP A 20 11.32 -5.10 -14.04
C ASP A 20 9.80 -4.99 -13.86
N CYS A 21 9.33 -4.04 -13.03
CA CYS A 21 7.91 -3.71 -12.90
C CYS A 21 7.33 -3.23 -14.23
N TYR A 22 8.07 -2.39 -14.97
CA TYR A 22 7.64 -1.92 -16.29
C TYR A 22 7.61 -3.08 -17.30
N ASP A 23 8.59 -3.97 -17.27
CA ASP A 23 8.69 -5.07 -18.23
C ASP A 23 7.60 -6.14 -18.04
N ILE A 24 7.00 -6.26 -16.86
CA ILE A 24 5.89 -7.20 -16.60
C ILE A 24 4.49 -6.65 -16.97
N LEU A 25 4.37 -5.35 -17.24
CA LEU A 25 3.07 -4.70 -17.51
C LEU A 25 2.23 -5.40 -18.58
N PRO A 26 2.78 -5.84 -19.74
CA PRO A 26 1.95 -6.49 -20.76
C PRO A 26 1.31 -7.79 -20.27
N ARG A 27 2.03 -8.56 -19.45
CA ARG A 27 1.50 -9.80 -18.87
C ARG A 27 0.43 -9.48 -17.83
N LEU A 28 0.71 -8.52 -16.95
CA LEU A 28 -0.20 -8.14 -15.87
C LEU A 28 -1.50 -7.54 -16.42
N MET A 29 -1.41 -6.69 -17.44
CA MET A 29 -2.56 -6.11 -18.13
C MET A 29 -3.52 -7.18 -18.67
N ASN A 30 -3.00 -8.29 -19.21
CA ASN A 30 -3.83 -9.41 -19.68
C ASN A 30 -4.55 -10.16 -18.55
N LEU A 31 -4.05 -10.08 -17.32
CA LEU A 31 -4.66 -10.73 -16.16
C LEU A 31 -5.77 -9.86 -15.55
N ILE A 32 -5.46 -8.58 -15.31
CA ILE A 32 -6.36 -7.66 -14.59
C ILE A 32 -7.36 -6.95 -15.50
N ALA A 33 -7.04 -6.80 -16.78
CA ALA A 33 -7.90 -6.12 -17.75
C ALA A 33 -7.94 -6.89 -19.08
N PRO A 34 -8.44 -8.14 -19.08
CA PRO A 34 -8.48 -8.98 -20.28
C PRO A 34 -9.33 -8.39 -21.42
N GLU A 35 -10.31 -7.54 -21.08
CA GLU A 35 -11.17 -6.83 -22.04
C GLU A 35 -10.63 -5.44 -22.42
N GLY A 36 -9.43 -5.09 -21.96
CA GLY A 36 -8.78 -3.80 -22.15
C GLY A 36 -8.91 -2.88 -20.93
N TRP A 37 -7.81 -2.17 -20.61
CA TRP A 37 -7.70 -1.30 -19.44
C TRP A 37 -8.80 -0.24 -19.36
N GLU A 38 -9.08 0.44 -20.47
CA GLU A 38 -10.05 1.53 -20.53
C GLU A 38 -11.48 1.08 -20.22
N ASN A 39 -11.78 -0.20 -20.42
CA ASN A 39 -13.08 -0.77 -20.12
C ASN A 39 -13.18 -1.30 -18.68
N GLY A 40 -12.05 -1.38 -17.97
CA GLY A 40 -11.97 -1.93 -16.62
C GLY A 40 -12.48 -0.95 -15.56
N TYR A 41 -12.99 -1.50 -14.46
CA TYR A 41 -13.46 -0.73 -13.31
C TYR A 41 -12.37 0.20 -12.75
N THR A 42 -11.15 -0.30 -12.58
CA THR A 42 -10.02 0.48 -12.04
C THR A 42 -9.69 1.72 -12.87
N HIS A 43 -9.75 1.64 -14.20
CA HIS A 43 -9.52 2.82 -15.03
C HIS A 43 -10.66 3.84 -14.90
N GLN A 44 -11.91 3.38 -14.78
CA GLN A 44 -13.05 4.26 -14.57
C GLN A 44 -12.95 4.99 -13.22
N GLU A 45 -12.58 4.30 -12.14
CA GLU A 45 -12.31 4.91 -10.84
C GLU A 45 -11.16 5.93 -10.92
N LEU A 46 -10.09 5.62 -11.65
CA LEU A 46 -8.99 6.57 -11.89
C LEU A 46 -9.48 7.84 -12.58
N MET A 47 -10.38 7.73 -13.56
CA MET A 47 -10.96 8.90 -14.23
C MET A 47 -11.89 9.69 -13.31
N VAL A 48 -12.69 9.02 -12.47
CA VAL A 48 -13.54 9.66 -11.47
C VAL A 48 -12.70 10.50 -10.52
N HIS A 49 -11.62 9.94 -9.97
CA HIS A 49 -10.77 10.68 -9.06
C HIS A 49 -9.98 11.83 -9.74
N ARG A 50 -9.59 11.67 -11.01
CA ARG A 50 -9.05 12.79 -11.79
C ARG A 50 -10.08 13.91 -11.94
N GLN A 51 -11.34 13.58 -12.18
CA GLN A 51 -12.42 14.58 -12.22
C GLN A 51 -12.59 15.28 -10.87
N GLU A 52 -12.61 14.55 -9.75
CA GLU A 52 -12.70 15.12 -8.41
C GLU A 52 -11.54 16.10 -8.10
N LEU A 53 -10.32 15.72 -8.50
CA LEU A 53 -9.15 16.57 -8.33
C LEU A 53 -9.24 17.85 -9.19
N TYR A 54 -9.73 17.72 -10.42
CA TYR A 54 -9.93 18.87 -11.30
C TYR A 54 -11.05 19.80 -10.81
N ASP A 55 -12.16 19.24 -10.32
CA ASP A 55 -13.24 20.03 -9.73
C ASP A 55 -12.76 20.80 -8.49
N SER A 56 -11.95 20.15 -7.64
CA SER A 56 -11.30 20.83 -6.50
C SER A 56 -10.35 21.94 -6.96
N PHE A 57 -9.62 21.75 -8.06
CA PHE A 57 -8.78 22.80 -8.64
C PHE A 57 -9.61 23.97 -9.16
N LEU A 58 -10.75 23.71 -9.82
CA LEU A 58 -11.66 24.75 -10.31
C LEU A 58 -12.24 25.60 -9.17
N ASP A 59 -12.47 25.03 -8.00
CA ASP A 59 -12.93 25.75 -6.81
C ASP A 59 -11.86 26.72 -6.26
N ASP A 60 -10.58 26.46 -6.53
CA ASP A 60 -9.43 27.17 -5.96
C ASP A 60 -8.80 28.22 -6.90
N ILE A 61 -9.22 28.30 -8.17
CA ILE A 61 -8.65 29.22 -9.17
C ILE A 61 -9.53 30.43 -9.48
N GLU A 62 -8.89 31.52 -9.88
CA GLU A 62 -9.57 32.66 -10.48
C GLU A 62 -9.98 32.35 -11.94
N PRO A 63 -11.08 32.94 -12.47
CA PRO A 63 -11.56 32.67 -13.83
C PRO A 63 -10.55 32.92 -14.96
N GLU A 64 -9.53 33.74 -14.69
CA GLU A 64 -8.47 34.14 -15.62
C GLU A 64 -7.38 33.08 -15.76
N ASP A 65 -7.26 32.18 -14.78
CA ASP A 65 -6.31 31.06 -14.74
C ASP A 65 -6.97 29.73 -15.12
N TYR A 66 -8.15 29.78 -15.73
CA TYR A 66 -8.89 28.61 -16.17
C TYR A 66 -8.08 27.77 -17.16
N LEU A 67 -7.87 26.50 -16.80
CA LEU A 67 -7.33 25.46 -17.67
C LEU A 67 -8.44 24.47 -17.97
N SER A 68 -8.47 23.92 -19.19
CA SER A 68 -9.32 22.78 -19.49
C SER A 68 -8.84 21.53 -18.75
N PHE A 69 -9.69 20.51 -18.63
CA PHE A 69 -9.31 19.23 -18.01
C PHE A 69 -8.07 18.62 -18.69
N ASP A 70 -8.08 18.56 -20.02
CA ASP A 70 -6.97 18.05 -20.82
C ASP A 70 -5.69 18.87 -20.60
N ASP A 71 -5.79 20.20 -20.55
CA ASP A 71 -4.64 21.07 -20.31
C ASP A 71 -4.09 20.90 -18.88
N TYR A 72 -4.97 20.76 -17.89
CA TYR A 72 -4.60 20.53 -16.50
C TYR A 72 -3.83 19.22 -16.32
N PHE A 73 -4.30 18.14 -16.95
CA PHE A 73 -3.65 16.82 -16.85
C PHE A 73 -2.57 16.57 -17.90
N SER A 74 -2.36 17.45 -18.88
CA SER A 74 -1.29 17.34 -19.89
C SER A 74 0.12 17.26 -19.29
N PHE A 75 0.29 17.77 -18.07
CA PHE A 75 1.53 17.76 -17.30
C PHE A 75 1.48 16.87 -16.06
N SER A 76 0.49 15.98 -15.97
CA SER A 76 0.30 15.06 -14.85
C SER A 76 0.85 13.65 -15.12
N PHE A 77 1.36 12.99 -14.07
CA PHE A 77 1.81 11.61 -14.17
C PHE A 77 0.91 10.71 -13.32
N PRO A 78 0.44 9.56 -13.85
CA PRO A 78 0.62 9.09 -15.22
C PRO A 78 -0.21 9.93 -16.22
N PRO A 79 0.23 10.06 -17.49
CA PRO A 79 -0.53 10.79 -18.49
C PRO A 79 -1.85 10.08 -18.81
N GLU A 80 -2.85 10.87 -19.22
CA GLU A 80 -4.13 10.33 -19.67
C GLU A 80 -3.96 9.42 -20.90
N HIS A 81 -4.82 8.41 -21.00
CA HIS A 81 -4.86 7.46 -22.12
C HIS A 81 -3.55 6.69 -22.36
N ASN A 82 -2.68 6.60 -21.36
CA ASN A 82 -1.53 5.71 -21.38
C ASN A 82 -1.72 4.58 -20.38
N SER A 83 -2.48 3.56 -20.78
CA SER A 83 -2.82 2.41 -19.92
C SER A 83 -1.60 1.74 -19.30
N GLN A 84 -0.46 1.70 -20.01
CA GLN A 84 0.77 1.11 -19.47
C GLN A 84 1.34 1.96 -18.33
N LEU A 85 1.43 3.29 -18.52
CA LEU A 85 1.93 4.17 -17.47
C LEU A 85 0.94 4.30 -16.30
N GLU A 86 -0.36 4.18 -16.54
CA GLU A 86 -1.37 4.12 -15.48
C GLU A 86 -1.16 2.89 -14.60
N LEU A 87 -1.07 1.68 -15.18
CA LEU A 87 -0.77 0.48 -14.41
C LEU A 87 0.61 0.53 -13.75
N PHE A 88 1.61 1.09 -14.43
CA PHE A 88 2.95 1.26 -13.85
C PHE A 88 2.94 2.17 -12.62
N TYR A 89 2.15 3.23 -12.66
CA TYR A 89 1.93 4.11 -11.52
C TYR A 89 1.33 3.37 -10.33
N LEU A 90 0.29 2.56 -10.57
CA LEU A 90 -0.34 1.75 -9.52
C LEU A 90 0.64 0.76 -8.89
N LEU A 91 1.46 0.07 -9.68
CA LEU A 91 2.47 -0.85 -9.14
C LEU A 91 3.46 -0.14 -8.21
N ALA A 92 3.85 1.08 -8.56
CA ALA A 92 4.77 1.86 -7.74
C ALA A 92 4.13 2.40 -6.45
N VAL A 93 2.85 2.77 -6.50
CA VAL A 93 2.04 3.09 -5.32
C VAL A 93 2.00 1.88 -4.38
N ILE A 94 1.58 0.71 -4.88
CA ILE A 94 1.49 -0.52 -4.09
C ILE A 94 2.84 -0.88 -3.47
N LEU A 95 3.96 -0.74 -4.19
CA LEU A 95 5.30 -0.96 -3.63
C LEU A 95 5.58 -0.04 -2.42
N THR A 96 5.19 1.23 -2.52
CA THR A 96 5.35 2.20 -1.45
C THR A 96 4.50 1.80 -0.24
N GLU A 97 3.23 1.45 -0.47
CA GLU A 97 2.28 1.01 0.56
C GLU A 97 2.72 -0.27 1.27
N ILE A 98 3.29 -1.24 0.53
CA ILE A 98 3.85 -2.45 1.14
C ILE A 98 4.82 -2.03 2.26
N THR A 99 5.71 -1.08 2.02
CA THR A 99 6.66 -0.60 3.04
C THR A 99 6.10 0.39 4.07
N CYS A 100 4.83 0.79 3.96
CA CYS A 100 4.14 1.55 5.01
C CYS A 100 3.74 0.63 6.19
N ALA A 101 3.26 -0.58 5.90
CA ALA A 101 2.82 -1.55 6.90
C ALA A 101 3.83 -2.69 7.16
N SER A 102 4.98 -2.66 6.49
CA SER A 102 5.97 -3.74 6.56
C SER A 102 7.38 -3.20 6.29
N THR A 103 8.39 -4.03 6.51
CA THR A 103 9.75 -3.71 6.13
C THR A 103 10.35 -4.79 5.26
N ILE A 104 11.02 -4.38 4.19
CA ILE A 104 11.76 -5.30 3.34
C ILE A 104 13.19 -5.43 3.86
N TYR A 105 13.78 -6.62 3.79
CA TYR A 105 15.16 -6.86 4.21
C TYR A 105 15.81 -7.91 3.32
N ARG A 106 17.14 -8.02 3.36
CA ARG A 106 17.87 -9.11 2.72
C ARG A 106 18.34 -10.11 3.77
N PRO A 107 18.12 -11.42 3.60
CA PRO A 107 18.61 -12.41 4.56
C PRO A 107 20.12 -12.30 4.78
N GLY A 108 20.53 -12.15 6.04
CA GLY A 108 21.94 -12.00 6.43
C GLY A 108 22.44 -10.55 6.50
N GLU A 109 21.63 -9.58 6.09
CA GLU A 109 21.88 -8.16 6.34
C GLU A 109 21.15 -7.69 7.60
N PRO A 110 21.74 -6.81 8.42
CA PRO A 110 21.10 -6.29 9.62
C PRO A 110 20.07 -5.18 9.32
N GLU A 111 20.10 -4.65 8.10
CA GLU A 111 19.34 -3.48 7.68
C GLU A 111 18.00 -3.89 7.06
N ALA A 112 16.96 -3.15 7.43
CA ALA A 112 15.66 -3.18 6.79
C ALA A 112 15.48 -1.90 5.98
N TYR A 113 14.82 -1.98 4.84
CA TYR A 113 14.69 -0.89 3.88
C TYR A 113 13.23 -0.49 3.70
N TYR A 114 13.02 0.75 3.25
CA TYR A 114 11.73 1.25 2.80
C TYR A 114 11.86 1.91 1.42
N PHE A 115 10.73 2.00 0.70
CA PHE A 115 10.65 2.74 -0.56
C PHE A 115 10.32 4.20 -0.25
N ASP A 116 11.25 5.10 -0.58
CA ASP A 116 11.03 6.53 -0.39
C ASP A 116 10.09 7.06 -1.51
N PRO A 117 8.94 7.68 -1.17
CA PRO A 117 7.96 8.12 -2.18
C PRO A 117 8.53 9.11 -3.20
N GLN A 118 9.47 9.96 -2.78
CA GLN A 118 10.11 10.93 -3.67
C GLN A 118 11.07 10.22 -4.64
N ASP A 119 11.94 9.34 -4.14
CA ASP A 119 12.84 8.55 -4.99
C ASP A 119 12.04 7.62 -5.93
N MET A 120 10.91 7.04 -5.48
CA MET A 120 9.98 6.26 -6.30
C MET A 120 9.48 7.08 -7.49
N ARG A 121 8.88 8.25 -7.23
CA ARG A 121 8.38 9.15 -8.28
C ARG A 121 9.47 9.52 -9.28
N GLU A 122 10.65 9.93 -8.78
CA GLU A 122 11.77 10.31 -9.65
C GLU A 122 12.25 9.15 -10.54
N MET A 123 12.31 7.93 -10.00
CA MET A 123 12.77 6.74 -10.75
C MET A 123 11.71 6.21 -11.71
N MET A 124 10.42 6.37 -11.41
CA MET A 124 9.33 6.05 -12.34
C MET A 124 9.36 6.97 -13.56
N LEU A 125 9.48 8.28 -13.36
CA LEU A 125 9.60 9.26 -14.45
C LEU A 125 10.83 8.97 -15.30
N LYS A 126 11.97 8.65 -14.67
CA LYS A 126 13.19 8.23 -15.36
C LYS A 126 12.95 6.96 -16.20
N THR A 127 12.25 5.97 -15.66
CA THR A 127 11.90 4.73 -16.36
C THR A 127 11.03 5.00 -17.58
N ALA A 128 9.93 5.74 -17.41
CA ALA A 128 9.01 6.10 -18.49
C ALA A 128 9.71 6.90 -19.62
N ALA A 129 10.57 7.86 -19.25
CA ALA A 129 11.35 8.64 -20.19
C ALA A 129 12.33 7.77 -21.00
N GLN A 130 13.03 6.83 -20.36
CA GLN A 130 13.94 5.92 -21.07
C GLN A 130 13.21 4.98 -22.03
N ARG A 131 11.98 4.59 -21.70
CA ARG A 131 11.09 3.78 -22.55
C ARG A 131 10.37 4.63 -23.63
N ARG A 132 10.72 5.92 -23.76
CA ARG A 132 10.14 6.88 -24.70
C ARG A 132 8.61 6.99 -24.61
N GLN A 133 8.06 6.77 -23.42
CA GLN A 133 6.63 6.89 -23.16
C GLN A 133 6.21 8.32 -22.86
N LEU A 134 7.18 9.22 -22.66
CA LEU A 134 6.97 10.63 -22.41
C LEU A 134 7.70 11.45 -23.49
N ASP A 135 7.08 12.53 -24.02
CA ASP A 135 7.67 13.40 -25.07
C ASP A 135 8.80 14.33 -24.60
N GLY A 136 10.04 14.09 -25.02
CA GLY A 136 11.33 14.40 -24.38
C GLY A 136 11.65 15.81 -23.84
N ASN A 137 10.74 16.79 -23.91
CA ASN A 137 10.96 18.18 -23.52
C ASN A 137 10.30 18.61 -22.19
N CYS A 138 9.53 17.75 -21.48
CA CYS A 138 8.64 18.21 -20.39
C CYS A 138 8.80 17.50 -19.01
N HIS A 139 9.77 16.61 -18.83
CA HIS A 139 9.53 15.43 -17.96
C HIS A 139 9.91 15.45 -16.50
N ARG A 140 10.47 16.54 -15.96
CA ARG A 140 10.90 16.53 -14.56
C ARG A 140 10.27 17.62 -13.74
N ASP A 141 10.26 18.83 -14.27
CA ASP A 141 9.77 19.96 -13.50
C ASP A 141 8.24 20.05 -13.56
N CYS A 142 7.62 19.69 -14.69
CA CYS A 142 6.16 19.78 -14.85
C CYS A 142 5.39 18.70 -14.05
N TYR A 143 5.85 17.44 -14.07
CA TYR A 143 5.23 16.35 -13.29
C TYR A 143 5.41 16.45 -11.77
N ASN A 144 6.29 17.36 -11.31
CA ASN A 144 6.49 17.64 -9.88
C ASN A 144 5.63 18.80 -9.37
N LEU A 145 5.01 19.57 -10.27
CA LEU A 145 4.22 20.76 -9.91
C LEU A 145 2.75 20.45 -9.63
N LEU A 146 2.23 19.33 -10.16
CA LEU A 146 0.86 18.90 -9.91
C LEU A 146 0.80 17.83 -8.81
N PRO A 147 -0.30 17.80 -8.03
CA PRO A 147 -0.54 16.71 -7.08
C PRO A 147 -0.51 15.36 -7.82
N PRO A 148 0.00 14.30 -7.16
CA PRO A 148 -0.03 12.96 -7.74
C PRO A 148 -1.46 12.60 -8.14
N CYS A 149 -1.59 11.81 -9.21
CA CYS A 149 -2.88 11.25 -9.56
C CYS A 149 -3.42 10.44 -8.37
N PRO A 150 -4.66 10.67 -7.91
CA PRO A 150 -5.25 9.88 -6.84
C PRO A 150 -5.26 8.38 -7.18
N GLU A 151 -5.13 7.57 -6.15
CA GLU A 151 -4.99 6.11 -6.25
C GLU A 151 -6.38 5.49 -6.35
N PRO A 152 -6.71 4.79 -7.46
CA PRO A 152 -7.99 4.12 -7.61
C PRO A 152 -8.08 2.90 -6.71
N LEU A 153 -9.29 2.55 -6.29
CA LEU A 153 -9.55 1.31 -5.59
C LEU A 153 -9.35 0.11 -6.53
N LEU A 154 -8.45 -0.79 -6.15
CA LEU A 154 -8.25 -2.07 -6.84
C LEU A 154 -9.21 -3.11 -6.25
N GLU A 155 -9.84 -3.91 -7.12
CA GLU A 155 -10.54 -5.11 -6.68
C GLU A 155 -9.54 -6.09 -6.04
N GLU A 156 -9.99 -6.90 -5.08
CA GLU A 156 -9.12 -7.79 -4.30
C GLU A 156 -8.26 -8.70 -5.17
N MET A 157 -8.83 -9.21 -6.26
CA MET A 157 -8.17 -10.15 -7.16
C MET A 157 -7.14 -9.48 -8.07
N ASP A 158 -7.42 -8.25 -8.54
CA ASP A 158 -6.47 -7.45 -9.31
C ASP A 158 -5.29 -7.00 -8.45
N LEU A 159 -5.60 -6.58 -7.21
CA LEU A 159 -4.60 -6.24 -6.20
C LEU A 159 -3.70 -7.45 -5.91
N HIS A 160 -4.27 -8.64 -5.75
CA HIS A 160 -3.50 -9.86 -5.54
C HIS A 160 -2.51 -10.13 -6.68
N HIS A 161 -2.95 -10.09 -7.95
CA HIS A 161 -2.07 -10.29 -9.10
C HIS A 161 -0.96 -9.23 -9.19
N CYS A 162 -1.29 -7.97 -8.89
CA CYS A 162 -0.30 -6.90 -8.83
C CYS A 162 0.77 -7.18 -7.75
N ILE A 163 0.34 -7.48 -6.53
CA ILE A 163 1.25 -7.75 -5.41
C ILE A 163 2.09 -9.02 -5.66
N GLU A 164 1.52 -10.07 -6.26
CA GLU A 164 2.25 -11.30 -6.60
C GLU A 164 3.38 -11.02 -7.60
N ALA A 165 3.10 -10.20 -8.63
CA ALA A 165 4.12 -9.76 -9.57
C ALA A 165 5.23 -8.97 -8.86
N LEU A 166 4.85 -8.04 -7.97
CA LEU A 166 5.81 -7.27 -7.18
C LEU A 166 6.67 -8.15 -6.29
N PHE A 167 6.09 -9.12 -5.59
CA PHE A 167 6.86 -10.04 -4.74
C PHE A 167 7.77 -10.97 -5.52
N THR A 168 7.34 -11.42 -6.70
CA THR A 168 8.19 -12.17 -7.63
C THR A 168 9.42 -11.33 -8.03
N ILE A 169 9.24 -10.04 -8.31
CA ILE A 169 10.33 -9.11 -8.61
C ILE A 169 11.21 -8.94 -7.36
N LEU A 170 10.65 -8.56 -6.21
CA LEU A 170 11.42 -8.38 -4.97
C LEU A 170 12.24 -9.62 -4.60
N ARG A 171 11.70 -10.82 -4.84
CA ARG A 171 12.39 -12.10 -4.62
C ARG A 171 13.62 -12.24 -5.52
N SER A 172 13.55 -11.79 -6.77
CA SER A 172 14.68 -11.84 -7.70
C SER A 172 15.85 -10.96 -7.26
N TYR A 173 15.56 -9.88 -6.51
CA TYR A 173 16.55 -9.00 -5.86
C TYR A 173 16.96 -9.45 -4.45
N GLY A 174 16.48 -10.63 -4.00
CA GLY A 174 16.83 -11.23 -2.72
C GLY A 174 16.17 -10.59 -1.49
N PHE A 175 15.10 -9.81 -1.69
CA PHE A 175 14.34 -9.25 -0.58
C PHE A 175 13.42 -10.30 0.06
N LYS A 176 13.12 -10.08 1.34
CA LYS A 176 12.08 -10.74 2.13
C LYS A 176 11.29 -9.69 2.90
N LEU A 177 10.14 -10.08 3.42
CA LEU A 177 9.20 -9.20 4.11
C LEU A 177 9.11 -9.54 5.61
N ASP A 178 9.25 -8.52 6.45
CA ASP A 178 8.72 -8.52 7.81
C ASP A 178 7.38 -7.76 7.77
N TYR A 179 6.27 -8.46 8.00
CA TYR A 179 4.91 -7.90 7.91
C TYR A 179 4.23 -7.89 9.27
N TRP A 180 3.52 -6.79 9.56
CA TRP A 180 2.68 -6.65 10.73
C TRP A 180 1.29 -6.18 10.31
N ASP A 181 0.27 -6.85 10.81
CA ASP A 181 -1.12 -6.47 10.55
C ASP A 181 -1.48 -5.22 11.37
N VAL A 182 -1.94 -4.17 10.68
CA VAL A 182 -2.20 -2.84 11.28
C VAL A 182 -3.26 -2.91 12.37
N GLU A 183 -4.35 -3.65 12.16
CA GLU A 183 -5.43 -3.76 13.15
C GLU A 183 -4.97 -4.57 14.37
N LEU A 184 -4.19 -5.64 14.15
CA LEU A 184 -3.61 -6.38 15.28
C LEU A 184 -2.60 -5.55 16.07
N LEU A 185 -1.83 -4.68 15.39
CA LEU A 185 -0.94 -3.73 16.06
C LEU A 185 -1.73 -2.71 16.87
N GLU A 186 -2.79 -2.13 16.30
CA GLU A 186 -3.65 -1.17 16.99
C GLU A 186 -4.30 -1.79 18.23
N ILE A 187 -4.83 -3.02 18.12
CA ILE A 187 -5.36 -3.76 19.28
C ILE A 187 -4.29 -3.95 20.35
N ALA A 188 -3.06 -4.32 19.97
CA ALA A 188 -1.97 -4.48 20.94
C ALA A 188 -1.62 -3.15 21.64
N GLU A 189 -1.58 -2.04 20.91
CA GLU A 189 -1.34 -0.70 21.47
C GLU A 189 -2.46 -0.28 22.42
N LEU A 190 -3.73 -0.59 22.10
CA LEU A 190 -4.87 -0.34 22.99
C LEU A 190 -4.84 -1.20 24.25
N GLN A 191 -4.43 -2.47 24.15
CA GLN A 191 -4.24 -3.35 25.30
C GLN A 191 -3.12 -2.84 26.22
N ASP A 192 -2.02 -2.35 25.66
CA ASP A 192 -0.93 -1.74 26.42
C ASP A 192 -1.39 -0.43 27.09
N ALA A 193 -2.09 0.45 26.38
CA ALA A 193 -2.67 1.66 26.94
C ALA A 193 -3.65 1.35 28.09
N HIS A 194 -4.44 0.28 27.96
CA HIS A 194 -5.35 -0.16 29.03
C HIS A 194 -4.58 -0.57 30.30
N ASN A 195 -3.45 -1.27 30.13
CA ASN A 195 -2.57 -1.63 31.24
C ASN A 195 -1.91 -0.38 31.86
N GLU A 196 -1.48 0.58 31.05
CA GLU A 196 -0.92 1.85 31.55
C GLU A 196 -1.93 2.65 32.39
N VAL A 197 -3.18 2.74 31.93
CA VAL A 197 -4.27 3.40 32.68
C VAL A 197 -4.48 2.71 34.03
N PHE A 198 -4.44 1.37 34.08
CA PHE A 198 -4.59 0.60 35.32
C PHE A 198 -3.56 1.01 36.38
N TYR A 199 -2.29 1.14 35.97
CA TYR A 199 -1.17 1.49 36.85
C TYR A 199 -0.96 3.00 37.05
N SER A 200 -1.73 3.86 36.38
CA SER A 200 -1.61 5.31 36.49
C SER A 200 -2.03 5.87 37.85
N ILE A 201 -1.80 7.17 38.10
CA ILE A 201 -2.19 7.86 39.34
C ILE A 201 -3.57 8.55 39.20
N LEU A 202 -4.33 8.21 38.15
CA LEU A 202 -5.65 8.79 37.90
C LEU A 202 -6.65 8.42 39.01
N ASP A 203 -7.67 9.27 39.18
CA ASP A 203 -8.77 8.99 40.09
C ASP A 203 -9.56 7.73 39.64
N PRO A 204 -10.12 6.94 40.57
CA PRO A 204 -10.76 5.66 40.24
C PRO A 204 -11.86 5.76 39.17
N GLU A 205 -12.70 6.79 39.22
CA GLU A 205 -13.79 6.99 38.24
C GLU A 205 -13.23 7.31 36.84
N GLU A 206 -12.15 8.07 36.76
CA GLU A 206 -11.50 8.40 35.48
C GLU A 206 -10.79 7.18 34.89
N LYS A 207 -10.18 6.35 35.74
CA LYS A 207 -9.60 5.06 35.32
C LYS A 207 -10.66 4.15 34.72
N GLU A 208 -11.76 3.94 35.43
CA GLU A 208 -12.86 3.08 34.97
C GLU A 208 -13.41 3.56 33.62
N LYS A 209 -13.64 4.88 33.48
CA LYS A 209 -14.10 5.47 32.22
C LYS A 209 -13.13 5.19 31.06
N LYS A 210 -11.84 5.48 31.23
CA LYS A 210 -10.82 5.26 30.20
C LYS A 210 -10.65 3.79 29.83
N GLN A 211 -10.73 2.90 30.82
CA GLN A 211 -10.65 1.45 30.57
C GLN A 211 -11.85 0.94 29.78
N ILE A 212 -13.05 1.45 30.05
CA ILE A 212 -14.25 1.13 29.27
C ILE A 212 -14.11 1.64 27.83
N GLU A 213 -13.62 2.88 27.64
CA GLU A 213 -13.39 3.48 26.31
C GLU A 213 -12.41 2.62 25.48
N LEU A 214 -11.22 2.32 26.02
CA LEU A 214 -10.22 1.48 25.34
C LEU A 214 -10.75 0.08 25.01
N LYS A 215 -11.53 -0.52 25.92
CA LYS A 215 -12.18 -1.81 25.68
C LYS A 215 -13.18 -1.73 24.52
N GLN A 216 -13.96 -0.65 24.45
CA GLN A 216 -14.93 -0.45 23.38
C GLN A 216 -14.25 -0.23 22.04
N GLU A 217 -13.11 0.48 22.01
CA GLU A 217 -12.29 0.65 20.80
C GLU A 217 -11.78 -0.69 20.28
N ILE A 218 -11.23 -1.57 21.15
CA ILE A 218 -10.81 -2.91 20.74
C ILE A 218 -11.98 -3.72 20.17
N ILE A 219 -13.14 -3.69 20.83
CA ILE A 219 -14.34 -4.40 20.36
C ILE A 219 -14.80 -3.88 19.00
N ALA A 220 -14.77 -2.56 18.79
CA ALA A 220 -15.17 -1.96 17.51
C ALA A 220 -14.30 -2.44 16.34
N ILE A 221 -12.99 -2.65 16.56
CA ILE A 221 -12.09 -3.24 15.56
C ILE A 221 -12.47 -4.71 15.29
N MET A 222 -12.82 -5.47 16.33
CA MET A 222 -13.17 -6.90 16.23
C MET A 222 -14.56 -7.18 15.63
N ASP A 223 -15.52 -6.26 15.79
CA ASP A 223 -16.91 -6.42 15.36
C ASP A 223 -17.05 -6.66 13.84
N GLY A 224 -16.06 -6.27 13.04
CA GLY A 224 -16.00 -6.57 11.61
C GLY A 224 -15.78 -8.06 11.28
N TYR A 225 -15.30 -8.85 12.24
CA TYR A 225 -14.79 -10.22 12.00
C TYR A 225 -15.60 -11.30 12.73
N THR A 226 -16.29 -10.96 13.81
CA THR A 226 -17.04 -11.91 14.63
C THR A 226 -18.33 -11.32 15.15
N THR A 227 -19.32 -12.18 15.40
CA THR A 227 -20.51 -11.84 16.21
C THR A 227 -20.46 -12.51 17.59
N ALA A 228 -19.41 -13.29 17.84
CA ALA A 228 -19.20 -13.96 19.11
C ALA A 228 -18.45 -13.03 20.08
N VAL A 229 -18.73 -13.18 21.37
CA VAL A 229 -18.01 -12.43 22.42
C VAL A 229 -16.65 -13.07 22.61
N GLU A 230 -15.66 -12.55 21.89
CA GLU A 230 -14.25 -12.82 22.15
C GLU A 230 -13.74 -11.86 23.23
N ASP A 231 -12.81 -12.34 24.07
CA ASP A 231 -12.22 -11.49 25.11
C ASP A 231 -11.28 -10.47 24.44
N PRO A 232 -11.56 -9.14 24.53
CA PRO A 232 -10.74 -8.11 23.90
C PRO A 232 -9.31 -8.02 24.46
N PHE A 233 -9.00 -8.76 25.53
CA PHE A 233 -7.66 -8.82 26.11
C PHE A 233 -6.96 -10.18 25.90
N ASP A 234 -7.59 -11.15 25.21
CA ASP A 234 -6.96 -12.41 24.81
C ASP A 234 -6.36 -12.27 23.40
N MET A 235 -5.18 -11.64 23.32
CA MET A 235 -4.50 -11.42 22.04
C MET A 235 -4.30 -12.71 21.22
N PRO A 236 -3.91 -13.86 21.80
CA PRO A 236 -3.90 -15.13 21.07
C PRO A 236 -5.24 -15.53 20.43
N ALA A 237 -6.38 -15.28 21.09
CA ALA A 237 -7.69 -15.54 20.51
C ALA A 237 -8.03 -14.59 19.36
N ILE A 238 -7.76 -13.30 19.53
CA ILE A 238 -7.96 -12.26 18.51
C ILE A 238 -7.14 -12.58 17.26
N VAL A 239 -5.87 -12.95 17.44
CA VAL A 239 -5.01 -13.37 16.33
C VAL A 239 -5.64 -14.55 15.59
N ARG A 240 -6.13 -15.59 16.28
CA ARG A 240 -6.80 -16.72 15.60
C ARG A 240 -8.05 -16.30 14.83
N LEU A 241 -8.86 -15.40 15.37
CA LEU A 241 -10.01 -14.84 14.66
C LEU A 241 -9.58 -14.19 13.34
N PHE A 242 -8.63 -13.27 13.40
CA PHE A 242 -8.17 -12.51 12.23
C PHE A 242 -7.64 -13.46 11.15
N ASN A 243 -6.86 -14.46 11.54
CA ASN A 243 -6.34 -15.44 10.57
C ASN A 243 -7.44 -16.31 9.92
N GLN A 244 -8.57 -16.54 10.60
CA GLN A 244 -9.70 -17.30 10.03
C GLN A 244 -10.61 -16.45 9.12
N ARG A 245 -10.65 -15.14 9.35
CA ARG A 245 -11.67 -14.26 8.76
C ARG A 245 -11.13 -13.24 7.78
N LYS A 246 -9.89 -12.78 7.99
CA LYS A 246 -9.24 -11.76 7.18
C LYS A 246 -8.37 -12.42 6.13
N VAL A 247 -8.69 -12.22 4.86
CA VAL A 247 -7.78 -12.53 3.75
C VAL A 247 -6.94 -11.29 3.50
N CYS A 248 -5.66 -11.33 3.87
CA CYS A 248 -4.73 -10.23 3.56
C CYS A 248 -4.07 -10.47 2.19
N PRO A 249 -4.33 -9.64 1.17
CA PRO A 249 -3.77 -9.82 -0.18
C PRO A 249 -2.24 -9.83 -0.18
N ILE A 250 -1.61 -9.03 0.69
CA ILE A 250 -0.15 -8.98 0.86
C ILE A 250 0.39 -10.34 1.33
N VAL A 251 -0.20 -10.90 2.39
CA VAL A 251 0.25 -12.18 2.94
C VAL A 251 0.02 -13.31 1.94
N LEU A 252 -1.13 -13.33 1.26
CA LEU A 252 -1.45 -14.35 0.26
C LEU A 252 -0.49 -14.29 -0.94
N ALA A 253 -0.23 -13.10 -1.48
CA ALA A 253 0.70 -12.90 -2.58
C ALA A 253 2.14 -13.25 -2.20
N TYR A 254 2.56 -12.92 -0.96
CA TYR A 254 3.87 -13.31 -0.45
C TYR A 254 3.98 -14.83 -0.36
N LEU A 255 2.96 -15.49 0.18
CA LEU A 255 2.90 -16.96 0.26
C LEU A 255 3.03 -17.61 -1.12
N HIS A 256 2.29 -17.14 -2.13
CA HIS A 256 2.40 -17.65 -3.51
C HIS A 256 3.78 -17.41 -4.13
N SER A 257 4.43 -16.31 -3.77
CA SER A 257 5.72 -15.92 -4.36
C SER A 257 6.92 -16.55 -3.68
N TYR A 258 6.83 -16.87 -2.38
CA TYR A 258 7.96 -17.35 -1.57
C TYR A 258 7.79 -18.78 -1.02
N ASP A 259 6.59 -19.36 -1.11
CA ASP A 259 6.21 -20.63 -0.48
C ASP A 259 6.44 -20.65 1.05
N GLU A 260 6.32 -19.49 1.70
CA GLU A 260 6.45 -19.30 3.15
C GLU A 260 5.65 -18.07 3.61
N PHE A 261 5.31 -17.98 4.89
CA PHE A 261 4.72 -16.76 5.47
C PHE A 261 5.78 -15.67 5.69
N PRO A 262 5.41 -14.38 5.59
CA PRO A 262 6.31 -13.29 5.93
C PRO A 262 6.63 -13.34 7.42
N LYS A 263 7.84 -12.90 7.79
CA LYS A 263 8.26 -12.90 9.19
C LYS A 263 7.46 -11.85 9.96
N GLY A 264 7.15 -12.13 11.22
CA GLY A 264 6.23 -11.31 12.02
C GLY A 264 4.77 -11.73 11.88
N TYR A 265 4.41 -12.51 10.85
CA TYR A 265 3.10 -13.13 10.78
C TYR A 265 3.00 -14.30 11.76
N PRO A 266 1.87 -14.47 12.47
CA PRO A 266 1.76 -15.41 13.58
C PRO A 266 1.73 -16.90 13.17
N TYR A 267 1.56 -17.22 11.89
CA TYR A 267 1.39 -18.58 11.36
C TYR A 267 2.61 -19.09 10.59
N ARG A 268 2.81 -20.41 10.61
CA ARG A 268 3.76 -21.17 9.78
C ARG A 268 3.01 -21.87 8.65
N LEU A 269 3.71 -22.20 7.56
CA LEU A 269 3.12 -22.86 6.37
C LEU A 269 2.33 -24.13 6.73
N GLU A 270 2.82 -24.84 7.75
CA GLU A 270 2.23 -26.06 8.30
C GLU A 270 0.82 -25.85 8.87
N ASP A 271 0.51 -24.64 9.35
CA ASP A 271 -0.78 -24.29 9.95
C ASP A 271 -1.89 -24.05 8.90
N TYR A 272 -1.54 -24.03 7.59
CA TYR A 272 -2.48 -23.84 6.47
C TYR A 272 -2.84 -25.15 5.75
N CYS A 273 -2.13 -26.24 6.05
CA CYS A 273 -2.26 -27.53 5.35
C CYS A 273 -3.21 -28.52 6.04
N GLU A 274 -3.92 -28.11 7.09
CA GLU A 274 -4.96 -28.88 7.79
C GLU A 274 -6.35 -28.26 7.62
#